data_AF-A0A225WR77-F1
#
_entry.id   AF-A0A225WR77-F1
#
_cell.length_a   1.000
_cell.length_b   1.000
_cell.length_c   1.000
_cell.angle_alpha   90.00
_cell.angle_beta   90.00
_cell.angle_gamma   90.00
#
_symmetry.space_group_name_H-M   'P 1'
#
loop_
_entity.id
_entity.type
_entity.pdbx_description
1 polymer ?
#
loop_
_entity_poly.entity_id
_entity_poly.type
_entity_poly.pdbx_seq_one_letter_code
_entity_poly.pdbx_strand_id
1 'polypeptide(L)'
;MDSRCIKFWEDGQALVATVSGPDGTAKMNTTQGKIFKELRTMSRFLQRNQSQRFSDAAQQKLVDCVGHYVGLGKQGGAMLPVAEAAFQTVKDGLAMPFNVVGTKQKKRLLKWYNELIALVGGDPDATITGEVVAEPSVEWSVLDIDEDGFLSLMQVDTGDTNESFQVKKKSAEYKRIKKALESSEVTVVTSGDDIEEIRVENE
;
A
#
# COMPACT_ATOMS: atom_id res chain seq x y z
N MET A 1 21.07 6.12 -9.67
CA MET A 1 19.77 5.63 -9.15
C MET A 1 19.18 4.63 -10.11
N ASP A 2 18.91 5.04 -11.35
CA ASP A 2 18.45 4.16 -12.43
C ASP A 2 19.36 2.95 -12.67
N SER A 3 20.67 3.13 -12.54
CA SER A 3 21.66 2.05 -12.64
C SER A 3 21.39 0.89 -11.69
N ARG A 4 20.80 1.14 -10.50
CA ARG A 4 20.46 0.07 -9.56
C ARG A 4 19.24 -0.72 -10.03
N CYS A 5 18.21 -0.07 -10.58
CA CYS A 5 17.04 -0.72 -11.15
C CYS A 5 17.40 -1.52 -12.41
N ILE A 6 18.29 -0.99 -13.25
CA ILE A 6 18.81 -1.66 -14.44
C ILE A 6 19.59 -2.91 -14.02
N LYS A 7 20.57 -2.76 -13.12
CA LYS A 7 21.36 -3.89 -12.62
C LYS A 7 20.49 -4.97 -11.97
N PHE A 8 19.50 -4.57 -11.16
CA PHE A 8 18.56 -5.49 -10.55
C PHE A 8 17.77 -6.29 -11.59
N TRP A 9 17.40 -5.67 -12.71
CA TRP A 9 16.72 -6.34 -13.82
C TRP A 9 17.64 -7.28 -14.62
N GLU A 10 18.90 -6.89 -14.86
CA GLU A 10 19.89 -7.73 -15.53
C GLU A 10 20.22 -8.97 -14.69
N ASP A 11 20.54 -8.76 -13.41
CA ASP A 11 20.84 -9.83 -12.45
C ASP A 11 19.63 -10.77 -12.30
N GLY A 12 18.41 -10.21 -12.24
CA GLY A 12 17.19 -10.99 -12.10
C GLY A 12 16.88 -11.89 -13.30
N GLN A 13 17.11 -11.41 -14.53
CA GLN A 13 16.96 -12.27 -15.71
C GLN A 13 17.94 -13.44 -15.70
N ALA A 14 19.20 -13.20 -15.33
CA ALA A 14 20.20 -14.25 -15.26
C ALA A 14 19.84 -15.31 -14.20
N LEU A 15 19.34 -14.87 -13.04
CA LEU A 15 18.89 -15.77 -11.98
C LEU A 15 17.66 -16.59 -12.40
N VAL A 16 16.66 -15.97 -13.03
CA VAL A 16 15.45 -16.65 -13.50
C VAL A 16 15.75 -17.63 -14.62
N ALA A 17 16.65 -17.28 -15.55
CA ALA A 17 17.12 -18.19 -16.60
C ALA A 17 17.85 -19.41 -16.01
N THR A 18 18.61 -19.22 -14.91
CA THR A 18 19.31 -20.31 -14.23
C THR A 18 18.33 -21.30 -13.58
N VAL A 19 17.24 -20.80 -12.99
CA VAL A 19 16.20 -21.65 -12.38
C VAL A 19 15.33 -22.33 -13.43
N SER A 20 15.06 -21.67 -14.56
CA SER A 20 14.21 -22.19 -15.63
C SER A 20 14.94 -23.16 -16.59
N GLY A 21 16.26 -23.29 -16.44
CA GLY A 21 17.10 -24.14 -17.28
C GLY A 21 17.07 -25.63 -16.88
N PRO A 22 17.69 -26.51 -17.68
CA PRO A 22 17.69 -27.96 -17.46
C PRO A 22 18.32 -28.40 -16.13
N ASP A 23 19.25 -27.61 -15.57
CA ASP A 23 19.86 -27.84 -14.23
C ASP A 23 19.13 -27.12 -13.09
N GLY A 24 17.95 -26.56 -13.35
CA GLY A 24 17.27 -25.61 -12.47
C GLY A 24 17.05 -26.13 -11.05
N THR A 25 16.65 -27.39 -10.91
CA THR A 25 16.43 -28.07 -9.62
C THR A 25 17.71 -28.25 -8.81
N ALA A 26 18.84 -28.56 -9.44
CA ALA A 26 20.13 -28.74 -8.77
C ALA A 26 20.72 -27.41 -8.28
N LYS A 27 20.49 -26.32 -9.03
CA LYS A 27 20.99 -24.97 -8.71
C LYS A 27 19.97 -24.12 -7.95
N MET A 28 18.79 -24.68 -7.65
CA MET A 28 17.65 -23.96 -7.07
C MET A 28 17.98 -23.31 -5.74
N ASN A 29 18.51 -24.06 -4.77
CA ASN A 29 18.82 -23.55 -3.43
C ASN A 29 19.84 -22.40 -3.46
N THR A 30 20.92 -22.54 -4.23
CA THR A 30 21.95 -21.50 -4.37
C THR A 30 21.41 -20.26 -5.08
N THR A 31 20.57 -20.46 -6.10
CA THR A 31 19.99 -19.36 -6.88
C THR A 31 18.93 -18.62 -6.06
N GLN A 32 18.13 -19.34 -5.27
CA GLN A 32 17.16 -18.77 -4.34
C GLN A 32 17.83 -17.88 -3.29
N GLY A 33 18.98 -18.28 -2.72
CA GLY A 33 19.76 -17.43 -1.83
C GLY A 33 20.24 -16.12 -2.48
N LYS A 34 20.61 -16.16 -3.77
CA LYS A 34 20.97 -14.96 -4.55
C LYS A 34 19.76 -14.07 -4.82
N ILE A 35 18.62 -14.66 -5.17
CA ILE A 35 17.35 -13.95 -5.37
C ILE A 35 16.96 -13.20 -4.10
N PHE A 36 17.03 -13.83 -2.93
CA PHE A 36 16.76 -13.16 -1.66
C PHE A 36 17.68 -12.00 -1.38
N LYS A 37 18.98 -12.16 -1.65
CA LYS A 37 19.94 -11.09 -1.45
C LYS A 37 19.62 -9.89 -2.33
N GLU A 38 19.26 -10.11 -3.60
CA GLU A 38 18.88 -9.05 -4.52
C GLU A 38 17.56 -8.37 -4.11
N LEU A 39 16.51 -9.15 -3.80
CA LEU A 39 15.23 -8.62 -3.32
C LEU A 39 15.39 -7.80 -2.04
N ARG A 40 16.15 -8.30 -1.06
CA ARG A 40 16.43 -7.57 0.19
C ARG A 40 17.22 -6.29 -0.05
N THR A 41 18.17 -6.32 -0.99
CA THR A 41 18.94 -5.13 -1.35
C THR A 41 18.06 -4.10 -2.05
N MET A 42 17.14 -4.55 -2.92
CA MET A 42 16.19 -3.68 -3.60
C MET A 42 15.18 -3.07 -2.63
N SER A 43 14.59 -3.86 -1.73
CA SER A 43 13.71 -3.40 -0.65
C SER A 43 14.34 -2.25 0.15
N ARG A 44 15.55 -2.44 0.67
CA ARG A 44 16.30 -1.38 1.38
C ARG A 44 16.60 -0.18 0.50
N PHE A 45 16.89 -0.40 -0.78
CA PHE A 45 17.13 0.70 -1.71
C PHE A 45 15.88 1.54 -1.92
N LEU A 46 14.71 0.94 -2.07
CA LEU A 46 13.44 1.66 -2.19
C LEU A 46 13.14 2.47 -0.93
N GLN A 47 13.23 1.84 0.24
CA GLN A 47 12.99 2.50 1.54
C GLN A 47 13.89 3.73 1.77
N ARG A 48 15.17 3.65 1.38
CA ARG A 48 16.12 4.76 1.58
C ARG A 48 15.96 5.90 0.57
N ASN A 49 15.23 5.68 -0.53
CA ASN A 49 15.20 6.61 -1.67
C ASN A 49 13.78 7.07 -2.02
N GLN A 50 12.88 7.12 -1.04
CA GLN A 50 11.48 7.54 -1.23
C GLN A 50 11.30 8.96 -1.77
N SER A 51 12.28 9.84 -1.59
CA SER A 51 12.23 11.23 -2.08
C SER A 51 12.84 11.43 -3.47
N GLN A 52 13.47 10.41 -4.06
CA GLN A 52 14.20 10.53 -5.32
C GLN A 52 13.42 9.94 -6.48
N ARG A 53 13.12 10.77 -7.48
CA ARG A 53 12.40 10.36 -8.68
C ARG A 53 13.24 9.43 -9.56
N PHE A 54 12.70 8.26 -9.90
CA PHE A 54 13.29 7.36 -10.89
C PHE A 54 12.81 7.72 -12.29
N SER A 55 13.64 7.49 -13.31
CA SER A 55 13.17 7.59 -14.69
C SER A 55 12.13 6.51 -15.00
N ASP A 56 11.26 6.76 -15.98
CA ASP A 56 10.25 5.79 -16.39
C ASP A 56 10.88 4.46 -16.86
N ALA A 57 12.05 4.52 -17.48
CA ALA A 57 12.82 3.34 -17.87
C ALA A 57 13.29 2.54 -16.64
N ALA A 58 13.80 3.20 -15.60
CA ALA A 58 14.21 2.53 -14.37
C ALA A 58 13.02 1.93 -13.61
N GLN A 59 11.89 2.65 -13.55
CA GLN A 59 10.66 2.15 -12.94
C GLN A 59 10.15 0.89 -13.68
N GLN A 60 10.17 0.92 -15.02
CA GLN A 60 9.77 -0.23 -15.83
C GLN A 60 10.66 -1.46 -15.55
N LYS A 61 11.99 -1.26 -15.49
CA LYS A 61 12.95 -2.32 -15.19
C LYS A 61 12.77 -2.93 -13.79
N LEU A 62 12.51 -2.08 -12.79
CA LEU A 62 12.16 -2.53 -11.44
C LEU A 62 10.93 -3.44 -11.46
N VAL A 63 9.84 -2.97 -12.07
CA VAL A 63 8.56 -3.68 -12.09
C VAL A 63 8.66 -4.98 -12.88
N ASP A 64 9.36 -4.97 -14.02
CA ASP A 64 9.53 -6.18 -14.82
C ASP A 64 10.34 -7.25 -14.08
N CYS A 65 11.40 -6.85 -13.36
CA CYS A 65 12.18 -7.78 -12.55
C CYS A 65 11.35 -8.36 -11.39
N VAL A 66 10.60 -7.52 -10.67
CA VAL A 66 9.66 -7.98 -9.63
C VAL A 66 8.66 -8.97 -10.24
N GLY A 67 8.10 -8.67 -11.41
CA GLY A 67 7.19 -9.56 -12.13
C GLY A 67 7.76 -10.94 -12.43
N HIS A 68 9.05 -11.04 -12.76
CA HIS A 68 9.71 -12.33 -12.95
C HIS A 68 9.77 -13.15 -11.65
N TYR A 69 10.09 -12.51 -10.51
CA TYR A 69 10.10 -13.19 -9.22
C TYR A 69 8.71 -13.54 -8.71
N VAL A 70 7.69 -12.72 -8.97
CA VAL A 70 6.28 -13.06 -8.72
C VAL A 70 5.89 -14.29 -9.53
N GLY A 71 6.23 -14.33 -10.81
CA GLY A 71 5.99 -15.49 -11.67
C GLY A 71 6.67 -16.76 -11.14
N LEU A 72 7.88 -16.64 -10.60
CA LEU A 72 8.59 -17.76 -9.99
C LEU A 72 7.95 -18.20 -8.66
N GLY A 73 7.56 -17.26 -7.80
CA GLY A 73 6.89 -17.54 -6.52
C GLY A 73 5.54 -18.23 -6.69
N LYS A 74 4.81 -17.93 -7.77
CA LYS A 74 3.54 -18.59 -8.12
C LYS A 74 3.68 -20.07 -8.47
N GLN A 75 4.89 -20.56 -8.75
CA GLN A 75 5.11 -22.00 -8.96
C GLN A 75 4.90 -22.82 -7.69
N GLY A 76 4.81 -22.18 -6.51
CA GLY A 76 4.48 -22.82 -5.25
C GLY A 76 5.58 -23.75 -4.73
N GLY A 77 5.26 -24.50 -3.68
CA GLY A 77 6.20 -25.44 -3.05
C GLY A 77 7.47 -24.74 -2.54
N ALA A 78 8.63 -25.17 -3.02
CA ALA A 78 9.92 -24.63 -2.59
C ALA A 78 10.21 -23.18 -3.05
N MET A 79 9.36 -22.60 -3.91
CA MET A 79 9.43 -21.19 -4.32
C MET A 79 8.53 -20.26 -3.49
N LEU A 80 7.75 -20.77 -2.54
CA LEU A 80 6.91 -19.94 -1.65
C LEU A 80 7.72 -18.85 -0.92
N PRO A 81 8.92 -19.14 -0.39
CA PRO A 81 9.76 -18.10 0.21
C PRO A 81 10.17 -16.97 -0.77
N VAL A 82 10.30 -17.27 -2.07
CA VAL A 82 10.55 -16.26 -3.11
C VAL A 82 9.31 -15.37 -3.30
N ALA A 83 8.12 -15.94 -3.22
CA ALA A 83 6.87 -15.19 -3.24
C ALA A 83 6.79 -14.19 -2.08
N GLU A 84 7.16 -14.61 -0.86
CA GLU A 84 7.22 -13.73 0.33
C GLU A 84 8.22 -12.58 0.16
N ALA A 85 9.44 -12.88 -0.30
CA ALA A 85 10.46 -11.86 -0.52
C ALA A 85 10.09 -10.88 -1.64
N ALA A 86 9.45 -11.37 -2.70
CA ALA A 86 8.92 -10.54 -3.78
C ALA A 86 7.76 -9.68 -3.27
N PHE A 87 6.89 -10.23 -2.43
CA PHE A 87 5.78 -9.53 -1.79
C PHE A 87 6.26 -8.34 -0.96
N GLN A 88 7.31 -8.50 -0.16
CA GLN A 88 7.90 -7.38 0.58
C GLN A 88 8.40 -6.28 -0.37
N THR A 89 9.05 -6.65 -1.47
CA THR A 89 9.55 -5.67 -2.47
C THR A 89 8.39 -4.96 -3.18
N VAL A 90 7.26 -5.64 -3.39
CA VAL A 90 6.03 -5.05 -3.92
C VAL A 90 5.45 -4.04 -2.91
N LYS A 91 5.39 -4.38 -1.61
CA LYS A 91 4.96 -3.46 -0.54
C LYS A 91 5.80 -2.19 -0.52
N ASP A 92 7.13 -2.35 -0.51
CA ASP A 92 8.05 -1.21 -0.50
C ASP A 92 7.88 -0.35 -1.76
N GLY A 93 7.65 -0.96 -2.92
CA GLY A 93 7.39 -0.25 -4.17
C GLY A 93 6.05 0.51 -4.20
N LEU A 94 5.01 -0.02 -3.54
CA LEU A 94 3.72 0.64 -3.40
C LEU A 94 3.77 1.84 -2.44
N ALA A 95 4.56 1.70 -1.36
CA ALA A 95 4.80 2.75 -0.39
C ALA A 95 5.60 3.95 -0.96
N MET A 96 6.29 3.77 -2.09
CA MET A 96 6.96 4.89 -2.78
C MET A 96 5.93 5.95 -3.21
N PRO A 97 6.21 7.26 -3.11
CA PRO A 97 5.25 8.26 -3.53
C PRO A 97 5.07 8.27 -5.06
N PHE A 98 3.93 8.80 -5.54
CA PHE A 98 3.56 8.78 -6.97
C PHE A 98 4.52 9.57 -7.87
N ASN A 99 5.26 10.52 -7.31
CA ASN A 99 6.31 11.25 -8.01
C ASN A 99 7.55 10.36 -8.29
N VAL A 100 7.73 9.24 -7.58
CA VAL A 100 8.84 8.29 -7.77
C VAL A 100 8.42 7.05 -8.55
N VAL A 101 7.24 6.50 -8.27
CA VAL A 101 6.66 5.38 -9.02
C VAL A 101 5.34 5.81 -9.63
N GLY A 102 5.31 5.86 -10.96
CA GLY A 102 4.14 6.30 -11.71
C GLY A 102 2.93 5.38 -11.55
N THR A 103 1.75 5.94 -11.80
CA THR A 103 0.44 5.27 -11.64
C THR A 103 0.35 3.94 -12.40
N LYS A 104 0.88 3.86 -13.63
CA LYS A 104 0.91 2.62 -14.43
C LYS A 104 1.65 1.49 -13.72
N GLN A 105 2.77 1.80 -13.08
CA GLN A 105 3.59 0.82 -12.39
C GLN A 105 2.98 0.42 -11.05
N LYS A 106 2.45 1.39 -10.29
CA LYS A 106 1.70 1.11 -9.06
C LYS A 106 0.48 0.22 -9.30
N LYS A 107 -0.26 0.41 -10.39
CA LYS A 107 -1.37 -0.47 -10.76
C LYS A 107 -0.92 -1.93 -10.99
N ARG A 108 0.26 -2.13 -11.58
CA ARG A 108 0.86 -3.48 -11.74
C ARG A 108 1.29 -4.07 -10.40
N LEU A 109 1.93 -3.27 -9.54
CA LEU A 109 2.33 -3.68 -8.20
C LEU A 109 1.13 -4.05 -7.34
N LEU A 110 0.04 -3.27 -7.38
CA LEU A 110 -1.20 -3.54 -6.64
C LEU A 110 -1.87 -4.84 -7.12
N LYS A 111 -1.84 -5.11 -8.43
CA LYS A 111 -2.31 -6.39 -8.95
C LYS A 111 -1.51 -7.56 -8.35
N TRP A 112 -0.19 -7.48 -8.33
CA TRP A 112 0.65 -8.53 -7.76
C TRP A 112 0.55 -8.63 -6.25
N TYR A 113 0.31 -7.52 -5.57
CA TYR A 113 0.00 -7.48 -4.16
C TYR A 113 -1.19 -8.41 -3.83
N ASN A 114 -2.31 -8.20 -4.52
CA ASN A 114 -3.53 -8.99 -4.36
C ASN A 114 -3.36 -10.47 -4.77
N GLU A 115 -2.44 -10.76 -5.68
CA GLU A 115 -2.14 -12.14 -6.08
C GLU A 115 -1.22 -12.85 -5.07
N LEU A 116 -0.27 -12.13 -4.48
CA LEU A 116 0.73 -12.70 -3.56
C LEU A 116 0.22 -12.81 -2.13
N ILE A 117 -0.62 -11.88 -1.68
CA ILE A 117 -1.22 -11.90 -0.35
C ILE A 117 -1.99 -13.20 -0.08
N ALA A 118 -2.78 -13.63 -1.06
CA ALA A 118 -3.53 -14.88 -1.02
C ALA A 118 -2.62 -16.11 -1.01
N LEU A 119 -1.42 -16.02 -1.61
CA LEU A 119 -0.43 -17.10 -1.66
C LEU A 119 0.41 -17.20 -0.38
N VAL A 120 0.74 -16.05 0.23
CA VAL A 120 1.56 -15.97 1.46
C VAL A 120 0.72 -16.22 2.72
N GLY A 121 -0.60 -16.40 2.57
CA GLY A 121 -1.52 -16.60 3.70
C GLY A 121 -1.78 -15.31 4.49
N GLY A 122 -1.51 -14.15 3.88
CA GLY A 122 -1.99 -12.88 4.39
C GLY A 122 -3.48 -12.73 4.07
N ASP A 123 -4.23 -12.15 5.00
CA ASP A 123 -5.62 -11.80 4.73
C ASP A 123 -5.65 -10.68 3.66
N PRO A 124 -6.26 -10.91 2.47
CA PRO A 124 -6.34 -9.93 1.39
C PRO A 124 -7.01 -8.61 1.79
N ASP A 125 -7.82 -8.61 2.85
CA ASP A 125 -8.42 -7.42 3.45
C ASP A 125 -7.55 -6.78 4.54
N ALA A 126 -6.65 -7.54 5.17
CA ALA A 126 -5.87 -7.02 6.30
C ALA A 126 -4.71 -6.10 5.90
N THR A 127 -4.37 -5.98 4.62
CA THR A 127 -3.11 -5.31 4.24
C THR A 127 -3.13 -4.43 2.98
N ILE A 128 -4.17 -3.62 2.80
CA ILE A 128 -3.93 -2.19 2.46
C ILE A 128 -3.45 -1.47 3.74
N THR A 129 -2.51 -2.11 4.43
CA THR A 129 -1.85 -1.65 5.64
C THR A 129 -0.35 -1.87 5.38
N GLY A 130 0.18 -1.05 4.47
CA GLY A 130 1.61 -0.89 4.41
C GLY A 130 2.03 -0.20 5.68
N GLU A 131 2.26 -0.92 6.78
CA GLU A 131 2.46 -0.28 8.08
C GLU A 131 1.46 0.87 8.23
N VAL A 132 0.18 0.51 8.27
CA VAL A 132 -0.74 1.39 8.98
C VAL A 132 -0.20 1.31 10.40
N VAL A 133 0.71 2.25 10.74
CA VAL A 133 0.46 3.12 11.88
C VAL A 133 -1.04 3.21 11.89
N ALA A 134 -1.73 2.44 12.77
CA ALA A 134 -3.16 2.54 12.99
C ALA A 134 -3.46 4.01 12.74
N GLU A 135 -4.08 4.35 11.60
CA GLU A 135 -4.24 5.77 11.28
C GLU A 135 -5.00 6.25 12.50
N PRO A 136 -4.35 7.08 13.34
CA PRO A 136 -4.82 7.21 14.70
C PRO A 136 -6.22 7.70 14.54
N SER A 137 -7.20 6.92 15.03
CA SER A 137 -8.61 7.26 14.86
C SER A 137 -8.76 8.69 15.34
N VAL A 138 -8.95 9.61 14.41
CA VAL A 138 -8.92 11.03 14.74
C VAL A 138 -10.33 11.36 15.16
N GLU A 139 -10.47 11.77 16.42
CA GLU A 139 -11.71 12.30 16.93
C GLU A 139 -11.81 13.77 16.51
N TRP A 140 -12.84 14.08 15.74
CA TRP A 140 -13.15 15.43 15.30
C TRP A 140 -14.45 15.90 15.92
N SER A 141 -14.50 17.14 16.38
CA SER A 141 -15.74 17.84 16.67
C SER A 141 -16.34 18.38 15.37
N VAL A 142 -17.60 18.08 15.10
CA VAL A 142 -18.33 18.61 13.94
C VAL A 142 -18.80 20.02 14.29
N LEU A 143 -18.37 21.00 13.50
CA LEU A 143 -18.79 22.39 13.63
C LEU A 143 -20.04 22.69 12.81
N ASP A 144 -20.09 22.20 11.57
CA ASP A 144 -21.23 22.43 10.67
C ASP A 144 -21.36 21.32 9.63
N ILE A 145 -22.51 21.28 8.95
CA ILE A 145 -22.76 20.43 7.80
C ILE A 145 -23.41 21.22 6.66
N ASP A 146 -22.75 21.23 5.51
CA ASP A 146 -23.23 21.95 4.34
C ASP A 146 -24.50 21.33 3.73
N GLU A 147 -25.16 22.10 2.86
CA GLU A 147 -26.28 21.63 2.04
C GLU A 147 -25.87 20.48 1.12
N ASP A 148 -24.58 20.40 0.78
CA ASP A 148 -23.96 19.32 0.02
C ASP A 148 -23.59 18.08 0.84
N GLY A 149 -23.72 18.16 2.16
CA GLY A 149 -23.43 17.06 3.09
C GLY A 149 -21.96 16.96 3.49
N PHE A 150 -21.15 17.96 3.15
CA PHE A 150 -19.78 18.07 3.66
C PHE A 150 -19.80 18.47 5.13
N LEU A 151 -18.97 17.81 5.94
CA LEU A 151 -18.82 18.10 7.36
C LEU A 151 -17.64 19.05 7.56
N SER A 152 -17.86 20.14 8.27
CA SER A 152 -16.77 20.96 8.81
C SER A 152 -16.31 20.36 10.13
N LEU A 153 -15.17 19.69 10.11
CA LEU A 153 -14.57 19.00 11.25
C LEU A 153 -13.44 19.81 11.86
N MET A 154 -13.31 19.77 13.19
CA MET A 154 -12.21 20.39 13.93
C MET A 154 -11.69 19.47 15.03
N GLN A 155 -10.39 19.28 15.11
CA GLN A 155 -9.76 18.51 16.17
C GLN A 155 -9.55 19.40 17.40
N VAL A 156 -10.10 18.99 18.56
CA VAL A 156 -10.12 19.81 19.79
C VAL A 156 -8.71 20.05 20.36
N ASP A 157 -7.82 19.06 20.21
CA ASP A 157 -6.46 19.11 20.78
C ASP A 157 -5.48 19.94 19.94
N THR A 158 -5.58 19.89 18.62
CA THR A 158 -4.63 20.53 17.70
C THR A 158 -5.17 21.81 17.06
N GLY A 159 -6.50 21.96 17.00
CA GLY A 159 -7.18 23.04 16.27
C GLY A 159 -7.16 22.85 14.75
N ASP A 160 -6.72 21.68 14.25
CA ASP A 160 -6.74 21.37 12.82
C ASP A 160 -8.19 21.24 12.32
N THR A 161 -8.45 21.73 11.11
CA THR A 161 -9.78 21.68 10.48
C THR A 161 -9.77 20.84 9.21
N ASN A 162 -10.86 20.13 8.94
CA ASN A 162 -11.01 19.28 7.76
C ASN A 162 -12.44 19.34 7.21
N GLU A 163 -12.58 19.56 5.90
CA GLU A 163 -13.87 19.64 5.19
C GLU A 163 -14.03 18.57 4.10
N SER A 164 -13.15 17.56 4.09
CA SER A 164 -13.08 16.56 3.01
C SER A 164 -14.13 15.45 3.15
N PHE A 165 -14.76 15.33 4.31
CA PHE A 165 -15.68 14.25 4.62
C PHE A 165 -17.11 14.59 4.22
N GLN A 166 -17.75 13.71 3.45
CA GLN A 166 -19.11 13.90 2.97
C GLN A 166 -20.04 12.78 3.45
N VAL A 167 -21.15 13.17 4.09
CA VAL A 167 -22.25 12.27 4.42
C VAL A 167 -23.31 12.32 3.32
N LYS A 168 -23.82 11.16 2.92
CA LYS A 168 -24.85 11.08 1.86
C LYS A 168 -26.09 11.89 2.23
N LYS A 169 -26.52 12.80 1.33
CA LYS A 169 -27.76 13.57 1.51
C LYS A 169 -28.95 12.65 1.81
N LYS A 170 -29.80 13.06 2.75
CA LYS A 170 -31.00 12.33 3.22
C LYS A 170 -30.72 11.00 3.94
N SER A 171 -29.47 10.64 4.24
CA SER A 171 -29.18 9.50 5.09
C SER A 171 -29.69 9.72 6.52
N ALA A 172 -29.82 8.63 7.28
CA ALA A 172 -30.15 8.71 8.69
C ALA A 172 -29.08 9.50 9.47
N GLU A 173 -27.81 9.36 9.07
CA GLU A 173 -26.66 10.05 9.64
C GLU A 173 -26.70 11.56 9.39
N TYR A 174 -26.99 12.00 8.16
CA TYR A 174 -27.12 13.43 7.82
C TYR A 174 -28.20 14.09 8.69
N LYS A 175 -29.36 13.44 8.85
CA LYS A 175 -30.44 13.95 9.69
C LYS A 175 -30.07 13.92 11.18
N ARG A 176 -29.32 12.92 11.62
CA ARG A 176 -28.86 12.76 13.01
C ARG A 176 -27.86 13.85 13.37
N ILE A 177 -26.84 14.07 12.55
CA ILE A 177 -25.82 15.12 12.75
C ILE A 177 -26.49 16.50 12.71
N LYS A 178 -27.29 16.78 11.67
CA LYS A 178 -27.96 18.09 11.54
C LYS A 178 -28.86 18.42 12.73
N LYS A 179 -29.61 17.43 13.24
CA LYS A 179 -30.45 17.63 14.44
C LYS A 179 -29.62 17.75 15.71
N ALA A 180 -28.53 16.99 15.82
CA ALA A 180 -27.68 16.98 17.00
C ALA A 180 -26.86 18.26 17.14
N LEU A 181 -26.34 18.82 16.05
CA LEU A 181 -25.62 20.10 16.04
C LEU A 181 -26.44 21.26 16.61
N GLU A 182 -27.77 21.21 16.53
CA GLU A 182 -28.65 22.24 17.09
C GLU A 182 -28.74 22.17 18.64
N SER A 183 -28.39 21.03 19.24
CA SER A 183 -28.62 20.78 20.68
C SER A 183 -27.41 20.30 21.48
N SER A 184 -26.42 19.68 20.83
CA SER A 184 -25.32 18.95 21.47
C SER A 184 -24.06 18.96 20.60
N GLU A 185 -22.93 18.64 21.22
CA GLU A 185 -21.69 18.40 20.49
C GLU A 185 -21.75 17.06 19.76
N VAL A 186 -21.27 17.05 18.52
CA VAL A 186 -21.21 15.87 17.67
C VAL A 186 -19.74 15.58 17.40
N THR A 187 -19.29 14.38 17.78
CA THR A 187 -17.93 13.92 17.53
C THR A 187 -17.96 12.85 16.45
N VAL A 188 -17.08 12.96 15.47
CA VAL A 188 -16.92 12.00 14.40
C VAL A 188 -15.53 11.39 14.50
N VAL A 189 -15.48 10.06 14.48
CA VAL A 189 -14.24 9.30 14.45
C VAL A 189 -13.99 8.90 13.00
N THR A 190 -12.87 9.36 12.45
CA THR A 190 -12.45 9.02 11.09
C THR A 190 -11.20 8.15 11.12
N SER A 191 -11.10 7.25 10.14
CA SER A 191 -9.95 6.39 9.91
C SER A 191 -9.61 6.52 8.43
N GLY A 192 -8.49 7.18 8.11
CA GLY A 192 -8.20 7.59 6.73
C GLY A 192 -9.26 8.52 6.16
N ASP A 193 -9.78 8.15 5.00
CA ASP A 193 -10.76 8.91 4.22
C ASP A 193 -12.22 8.53 4.55
N ASP A 194 -12.44 7.61 5.50
CA ASP A 194 -13.76 7.09 5.87
C ASP A 194 -14.19 7.53 7.28
N ILE A 195 -15.50 7.78 7.43
CA ILE A 195 -16.15 8.01 8.73
C ILE A 195 -16.48 6.64 9.32
N GLU A 196 -15.84 6.28 10.43
CA GLU A 196 -16.08 5.01 11.11
C GLU A 196 -17.22 5.10 12.13
N GLU A 197 -17.28 6.20 12.89
CA GLU A 197 -18.24 6.35 13.98
C GLU A 197 -18.73 7.79 14.11
N ILE A 198 -20.02 7.97 14.39
CA ILE A 198 -20.62 9.27 14.72
C ILE A 198 -21.18 9.17 16.13
N ARG A 199 -20.50 9.81 17.08
CA ARG A 199 -20.93 9.95 18.46
C ARG A 199 -21.67 11.28 18.62
N VAL A 200 -22.88 11.21 19.15
CA VAL A 200 -23.63 12.39 19.56
C VAL A 200 -23.62 12.35 21.08
N GLU A 201 -23.13 13.40 21.71
CA GLU A 201 -23.12 13.50 23.17
C GLU A 201 -24.56 13.74 23.66
N ASN A 202 -25.31 12.64 23.79
CA ASN A 202 -26.63 12.55 24.42
C ASN A 202 -26.91 11.08 24.81
N GLU A 203 -26.07 10.54 25.68
CA GLU A 203 -26.42 9.65 26.81
C GLU A 203 -25.19 9.34 27.67
#